data_AF-A0A2H0A5B7-F1
#
_entry.id   AF-A0A2H0A5B7-F1
#
_cell.length_a   1.000
_cell.length_b   1.000
_cell.length_c   1.000
_cell.angle_alpha   90.00
_cell.angle_beta   90.00
_cell.angle_gamma   90.00
#
_symmetry.space_group_name_H-M   'P 1'
#
loop_
_entity.id
_entity.type
_entity.pdbx_description
1 polymer ?
#
loop_
_entity_poly.entity_id
_entity_poly.type
_entity_poly.pdbx_seq_one_letter_code
_entity_poly.pdbx_strand_id
1 'polypeptide(L)'
;MREALKNISESDYWVYGLGGDDYEYTIRLAKEFAEAKTTLFRQESERVRTEQPDEADDILDDVAYYTHTDNEYIWHFCLWRLQAIFEGILVHKLLRDQKAERLLGLKAKLDAIRAAGYPLSDQDYDELISWGKLRNALSHAPQEQYRPGPLRDTDVFEYKDLVKRLTRAWLESCLAAEFSHK
;
A
#
# COMPACT_ATOMS: atom_id res chain seq x y z
N MET A 1 -3.38 4.71 -29.10
CA MET A 1 -2.84 4.37 -27.75
C MET A 1 -3.66 3.30 -27.05
N ARG A 2 -4.99 3.48 -26.84
CA ARG A 2 -5.84 2.46 -26.16
C ARG A 2 -5.82 1.08 -26.83
N GLU A 3 -5.79 1.00 -28.16
CA GLU A 3 -5.71 -0.28 -28.88
C GLU A 3 -4.40 -1.05 -28.62
N ALA A 4 -3.28 -0.33 -28.43
CA ALA A 4 -2.02 -0.96 -28.06
C ALA A 4 -2.05 -1.51 -26.63
N LEU A 5 -2.75 -0.83 -25.71
CA LEU A 5 -2.91 -1.27 -24.32
C LEU A 5 -3.82 -2.52 -24.18
N LYS A 6 -4.72 -2.77 -25.13
CA LYS A 6 -5.61 -3.94 -25.11
C LYS A 6 -4.88 -5.25 -25.41
N ASN A 7 -3.73 -5.18 -26.06
CA ASN A 7 -2.95 -6.34 -26.50
C ASN A 7 -1.74 -6.61 -25.62
N ILE A 8 -1.63 -5.91 -24.49
CA ILE A 8 -0.59 -6.17 -23.49
C ILE A 8 -0.93 -7.49 -22.79
N SER A 9 -0.04 -8.46 -22.91
CA SER A 9 -0.10 -9.76 -22.23
C SER A 9 0.84 -9.76 -21.01
N GLU A 10 0.63 -10.67 -20.06
CA GLU A 10 1.49 -10.78 -18.86
C GLU A 10 2.99 -10.88 -19.22
N SER A 11 3.32 -11.60 -20.31
CA SER A 11 4.68 -11.70 -20.82
C SER A 11 5.30 -10.37 -21.27
N ASP A 12 4.49 -9.35 -21.61
CA ASP A 12 4.99 -8.07 -22.11
C ASP A 12 5.43 -7.10 -21.00
N TYR A 13 4.98 -7.30 -19.76
CA TYR A 13 5.28 -6.40 -18.63
C TYR A 13 5.82 -7.10 -17.38
N TRP A 14 5.87 -8.43 -17.36
CA TRP A 14 6.48 -9.20 -16.27
C TRP A 14 8.02 -9.28 -16.31
N VAL A 15 8.68 -8.35 -17.00
CA VAL A 15 10.15 -8.32 -17.10
C VAL A 15 10.81 -8.04 -15.73
N TYR A 16 10.10 -7.35 -14.83
CA TYR A 16 10.48 -7.12 -13.43
C TYR A 16 9.26 -7.35 -12.52
N GLY A 17 9.07 -8.57 -12.02
CA GLY A 17 7.99 -8.85 -11.06
C GLY A 17 8.22 -8.15 -9.71
N LEU A 18 7.13 -7.83 -9.01
CA LEU A 18 7.11 -7.14 -7.71
C LEU A 18 8.22 -7.62 -6.75
N GLY A 19 8.97 -6.71 -6.16
CA GLY A 19 10.11 -6.97 -5.30
C GLY A 19 10.08 -6.18 -3.99
N GLY A 20 11.05 -6.47 -3.12
CA GLY A 20 11.14 -5.79 -1.82
C GLY A 20 11.38 -4.28 -1.93
N ASP A 21 12.03 -3.82 -3.00
CA ASP A 21 12.30 -2.40 -3.25
C ASP A 21 11.03 -1.60 -3.57
N ASP A 22 9.97 -2.27 -4.07
CA ASP A 22 8.69 -1.63 -4.36
C ASP A 22 8.02 -1.08 -3.09
N TYR A 23 8.30 -1.65 -1.92
CA TYR A 23 7.80 -1.12 -0.64
C TYR A 23 8.37 0.27 -0.35
N GLU A 24 9.69 0.43 -0.48
CA GLU A 24 10.35 1.72 -0.23
C GLU A 24 9.98 2.74 -1.31
N TYR A 25 9.89 2.30 -2.57
CA TYR A 25 9.42 3.15 -3.66
C TYR A 25 8.01 3.70 -3.40
N THR A 26 7.08 2.84 -2.97
CA THR A 26 5.69 3.21 -2.67
C THR A 26 5.61 4.25 -1.55
N ILE A 27 6.43 4.09 -0.52
CA ILE A 27 6.49 5.00 0.63
C ILE A 27 7.06 6.35 0.22
N ARG A 28 8.15 6.35 -0.54
CA ARG A 28 8.74 7.58 -1.07
C ARG A 28 7.72 8.34 -1.91
N LEU A 29 7.03 7.65 -2.81
CA LEU A 29 6.00 8.27 -3.66
C LEU A 29 4.87 8.88 -2.84
N ALA A 30 4.36 8.18 -1.82
CA ALA A 30 3.31 8.71 -0.95
C ALA A 30 3.76 9.96 -0.18
N LYS A 31 5.00 9.94 0.35
CA LYS A 31 5.59 11.12 1.00
C LYS A 31 5.69 12.31 0.05
N GLU A 32 6.24 12.10 -1.14
CA GLU A 32 6.38 13.16 -2.15
C GLU A 32 5.03 13.78 -2.51
N PHE A 33 3.96 12.97 -2.64
CA PHE A 33 2.61 13.49 -2.89
C PHE A 33 2.04 14.28 -1.70
N ALA A 34 2.17 13.76 -0.48
CA ALA A 34 1.67 14.44 0.72
C ALA A 34 2.41 15.76 0.99
N GLU A 35 3.73 15.78 0.78
CA GLU A 35 4.57 16.98 0.88
C GLU A 35 4.23 18.00 -0.21
N ALA A 36 4.00 17.54 -1.45
CA ALA A 36 3.57 18.41 -2.55
C ALA A 36 2.22 19.06 -2.25
N LYS A 37 1.24 18.30 -1.74
CA LYS A 37 -0.07 18.82 -1.32
C LYS A 37 0.05 19.86 -0.22
N THR A 38 0.86 19.59 0.79
CA THR A 38 1.14 20.53 1.89
C THR A 38 1.81 21.80 1.38
N THR A 39 2.73 21.68 0.41
CA THR A 39 3.41 22.82 -0.21
C THR A 39 2.43 23.70 -1.00
N LEU A 40 1.55 23.09 -1.80
CA LEU A 40 0.51 23.79 -2.55
C LEU A 40 -0.43 24.53 -1.61
N PHE A 41 -0.86 23.90 -0.52
CA PHE A 41 -1.70 24.55 0.49
C PHE A 41 -1.03 25.79 1.09
N ARG A 42 0.27 25.70 1.43
CA ARG A 42 1.00 26.86 1.98
C ARG A 42 1.07 28.02 0.98
N GLN A 43 1.37 27.73 -0.29
CA GLN A 43 1.42 28.74 -1.35
C GLN A 43 0.05 29.41 -1.53
N GLU A 44 -1.02 28.63 -1.53
CA GLU A 44 -2.39 29.13 -1.65
C GLU A 44 -2.78 29.97 -0.42
N SER A 45 -2.41 29.52 0.79
CA SER A 45 -2.64 30.28 2.01
C SER A 45 -1.94 31.64 2.01
N GLU A 46 -0.70 31.72 1.52
CA GLU A 46 0.03 32.98 1.42
C GLU A 46 -0.63 33.92 0.41
N ARG A 47 -1.09 33.37 -0.72
CA ARG A 47 -1.79 34.10 -1.78
C ARG A 47 -3.12 34.68 -1.28
N VAL A 48 -3.99 33.85 -0.67
CA VAL A 48 -5.30 34.26 -0.17
C VAL A 48 -5.18 35.30 0.94
N ARG A 49 -4.24 35.13 1.88
CA ARG A 49 -4.01 36.11 2.95
C ARG A 49 -3.53 37.47 2.42
N THR A 50 -2.90 37.49 1.26
CA THR A 50 -2.46 38.75 0.61
C THR A 50 -3.59 39.40 -0.19
N GLU A 51 -4.35 38.61 -0.96
CA GLU A 51 -5.37 39.11 -1.87
C GLU A 51 -6.71 39.43 -1.20
N GLN A 52 -7.09 38.65 -0.19
CA GLN A 52 -8.40 38.70 0.48
C GLN A 52 -8.25 38.55 2.00
N PRO A 53 -7.55 39.48 2.68
CA PRO A 53 -7.18 39.33 4.09
C PRO A 53 -8.40 39.22 5.02
N ASP A 54 -9.50 39.92 4.71
CA ASP A 54 -10.69 39.97 5.56
C ASP A 54 -11.52 38.68 5.52
N GLU A 55 -11.45 37.93 4.42
CA GLU A 55 -12.17 36.65 4.20
C GLU A 55 -11.24 35.42 4.26
N ALA A 56 -9.93 35.65 4.47
CA ALA A 56 -8.92 34.62 4.32
C ALA A 56 -9.15 33.42 5.25
N ASP A 57 -9.55 33.65 6.48
CA ASP A 57 -9.73 32.55 7.44
C ASP A 57 -10.93 31.66 7.08
N ASP A 58 -12.04 32.24 6.60
CA ASP A 58 -13.21 31.49 6.14
C ASP A 58 -12.88 30.66 4.88
N ILE A 59 -12.17 31.26 3.91
CA ILE A 59 -11.73 30.55 2.70
C ILE A 59 -10.77 29.41 3.04
N LEU A 60 -9.82 29.65 3.95
CA LEU A 60 -8.77 28.68 4.25
C LEU A 60 -9.24 27.53 5.12
N ASP A 61 -10.35 27.66 5.86
CA ASP A 61 -10.90 26.55 6.64
C ASP A 61 -11.32 25.39 5.72
N ASP A 62 -12.09 25.69 4.66
CA ASP A 62 -12.50 24.70 3.66
C ASP A 62 -11.29 24.09 2.94
N VAL A 63 -10.35 24.94 2.50
CA VAL A 63 -9.15 24.47 1.78
C VAL A 63 -8.28 23.59 2.68
N ALA A 64 -8.13 23.94 3.96
CA ALA A 64 -7.39 23.14 4.93
C ALA A 64 -8.07 21.78 5.16
N TYR A 65 -9.40 21.77 5.28
CA TYR A 65 -10.18 20.55 5.43
C TYR A 65 -9.97 19.59 4.25
N TYR A 66 -10.16 20.06 3.01
CA TYR A 66 -9.97 19.21 1.82
C TYR A 66 -8.52 18.78 1.62
N THR A 67 -7.55 19.65 1.93
CA THR A 67 -6.12 19.28 1.90
C THR A 67 -5.83 18.16 2.90
N HIS A 68 -6.41 18.23 4.09
CA HIS A 68 -6.26 17.19 5.10
C HIS A 68 -6.85 15.86 4.63
N THR A 69 -8.08 15.86 4.12
CA THR A 69 -8.74 14.65 3.59
C THR A 69 -7.99 14.04 2.41
N ASP A 70 -7.49 14.85 1.47
CA ASP A 70 -6.65 14.38 0.35
C ASP A 70 -5.38 13.68 0.85
N ASN A 71 -4.73 14.24 1.88
CA ASN A 71 -3.55 13.63 2.49
C ASN A 71 -3.86 12.30 3.17
N GLU A 72 -5.02 12.16 3.83
CA GLU A 72 -5.46 10.86 4.36
C GLU A 72 -5.63 9.84 3.23
N TYR A 73 -6.25 10.23 2.12
CA TYR A 73 -6.39 9.34 0.96
C TYR A 73 -5.05 8.90 0.37
N ILE A 74 -4.05 9.77 0.32
CA ILE A 74 -2.69 9.39 -0.11
C ILE A 74 -2.16 8.23 0.74
N TRP A 75 -2.33 8.30 2.07
CA TRP A 75 -1.89 7.24 2.97
C TRP A 75 -2.73 5.97 2.85
N HIS A 76 -4.05 6.07 2.62
CA HIS A 76 -4.87 4.89 2.33
C HIS A 76 -4.40 4.18 1.05
N PHE A 77 -4.17 4.93 -0.03
CA PHE A 77 -3.65 4.37 -1.28
C PHE A 77 -2.27 3.75 -1.10
N CYS A 78 -1.42 4.36 -0.26
CA CYS A 78 -0.13 3.77 0.11
C CYS A 78 -0.32 2.40 0.76
N LEU A 79 -1.17 2.29 1.79
CA LEU A 79 -1.49 1.02 2.45
C LEU A 79 -2.04 -0.02 1.46
N TRP A 80 -2.95 0.38 0.57
CA TRP A 80 -3.51 -0.50 -0.46
C TRP A 80 -2.44 -1.03 -1.40
N ARG A 81 -1.54 -0.14 -1.84
CA ARG A 81 -0.45 -0.51 -2.74
C ARG A 81 0.54 -1.44 -2.06
N LEU A 82 0.91 -1.19 -0.79
CA LEU A 82 1.78 -2.08 -0.02
C LEU A 82 1.17 -3.48 0.10
N GLN A 83 -0.13 -3.58 0.42
CA GLN A 83 -0.80 -4.87 0.51
C GLN A 83 -0.85 -5.59 -0.86
N ALA A 84 -1.08 -4.84 -1.95
CA ALA A 84 -1.06 -5.41 -3.31
C ALA A 84 0.35 -5.91 -3.71
N ILE A 85 1.41 -5.19 -3.33
CA ILE A 85 2.80 -5.63 -3.54
C ILE A 85 3.04 -6.93 -2.78
N PHE A 86 2.67 -6.96 -1.49
CA PHE A 86 2.82 -8.12 -0.64
C PHE A 86 2.11 -9.35 -1.22
N GLU A 87 0.80 -9.24 -1.47
CA GLU A 87 0.00 -10.33 -2.02
C GLU A 87 0.51 -10.79 -3.39
N GLY A 88 0.97 -9.86 -4.24
CA GLY A 88 1.56 -10.18 -5.53
C GLY A 88 2.87 -10.97 -5.41
N ILE A 89 3.72 -10.65 -4.43
CA ILE A 89 4.93 -11.44 -4.16
C ILE A 89 4.57 -12.85 -3.67
N LEU A 90 3.56 -13.00 -2.79
CA LEU A 90 3.13 -14.31 -2.32
C LEU A 90 2.71 -15.20 -3.48
N VAL A 91 1.82 -14.70 -4.34
CA VAL A 91 1.25 -15.49 -5.44
C VAL A 91 2.30 -15.78 -6.51
N HIS A 92 3.06 -14.77 -6.93
CA HIS A 92 3.92 -14.89 -8.12
C HIS A 92 5.34 -15.34 -7.83
N LYS A 93 5.79 -15.35 -6.57
CA LYS A 93 7.14 -15.80 -6.21
C LYS A 93 7.13 -17.00 -5.28
N LEU A 94 6.28 -17.01 -4.26
CA LEU A 94 6.31 -18.03 -3.21
C LEU A 94 5.33 -19.20 -3.45
N LEU A 95 4.20 -18.94 -4.11
CA LEU A 95 3.11 -19.88 -4.32
C LEU A 95 2.86 -20.19 -5.81
N ARG A 96 3.91 -20.11 -6.65
CA ARG A 96 3.82 -20.23 -8.12
C ARG A 96 3.08 -21.49 -8.60
N ASP A 97 3.26 -22.60 -7.90
CA ASP A 97 2.69 -23.89 -8.27
C ASP A 97 1.24 -24.07 -7.79
N GLN A 98 0.70 -23.12 -7.02
CA GLN A 98 -0.68 -23.15 -6.57
C GLN A 98 -1.59 -22.42 -7.56
N LYS A 99 -2.77 -23.00 -7.82
CA LYS A 99 -3.78 -22.36 -8.66
C LYS A 99 -4.25 -21.05 -8.03
N ALA A 100 -3.95 -19.91 -8.67
CA ALA A 100 -4.29 -18.57 -8.20
C ALA A 100 -5.79 -18.39 -7.85
N GLU A 101 -6.67 -19.08 -8.57
CA GLU A 101 -8.13 -19.12 -8.33
C GLU A 101 -8.52 -19.58 -6.91
N ARG A 102 -7.63 -20.30 -6.22
CA ARG A 102 -7.85 -20.78 -4.84
C ARG A 102 -7.35 -19.81 -3.77
N LEU A 103 -6.66 -18.74 -4.16
CA LEU A 103 -5.99 -17.79 -3.25
C LEU A 103 -6.73 -16.45 -3.17
N LEU A 104 -8.05 -16.51 -2.96
CA LEU A 104 -8.91 -15.32 -2.85
C LEU A 104 -8.73 -14.64 -1.48
N GLY A 105 -8.30 -13.37 -1.52
CA GLY A 105 -8.05 -12.56 -0.33
C GLY A 105 -6.75 -12.88 0.41
N LEU A 106 -6.44 -12.06 1.41
CA LEU A 106 -5.20 -12.14 2.19
C LEU A 106 -5.13 -13.43 3.04
N LYS A 107 -6.22 -13.77 3.73
CA LYS A 107 -6.28 -14.94 4.62
C LYS A 107 -5.90 -16.23 3.90
N ALA A 108 -6.51 -16.50 2.74
CA ALA A 108 -6.23 -17.72 1.97
C ALA A 108 -4.76 -17.79 1.53
N LYS A 109 -4.14 -16.65 1.20
CA LYS A 109 -2.72 -16.57 0.86
C LYS A 109 -1.83 -16.88 2.07
N LEU A 110 -2.14 -16.34 3.24
CA LEU A 110 -1.38 -16.61 4.47
C LEU A 110 -1.49 -18.07 4.91
N ASP A 111 -2.69 -18.66 4.81
CA ASP A 111 -2.91 -20.08 5.07
C ASP A 111 -2.08 -20.95 4.13
N ALA A 112 -2.02 -20.58 2.84
CA ALA A 112 -1.20 -21.26 1.84
C ALA A 112 0.32 -21.12 2.09
N ILE A 113 0.79 -19.94 2.51
CA ILE A 113 2.19 -19.70 2.89
C ILE A 113 2.59 -20.62 4.07
N ARG A 114 1.75 -20.73 5.10
CA ARG A 114 1.98 -21.66 6.23
C ARG A 114 1.98 -23.12 5.77
N ALA A 115 1.02 -23.51 4.95
CA ALA A 115 0.93 -24.88 4.42
C ALA A 115 2.14 -25.24 3.53
N ALA A 116 2.74 -24.26 2.86
CA ALA A 116 3.98 -24.42 2.10
C ALA A 116 5.25 -24.46 2.97
N GLY A 117 5.12 -24.35 4.30
CA GLY A 117 6.23 -24.49 5.25
C GLY A 117 7.03 -23.22 5.52
N TYR A 118 6.59 -22.06 5.02
CA TYR A 118 7.24 -20.79 5.34
C TYR A 118 6.97 -20.38 6.80
N PRO A 119 7.98 -19.86 7.52
CA PRO A 119 7.81 -19.46 8.90
C PRO A 119 6.88 -18.25 9.01
N LEU A 120 5.75 -18.41 9.69
CA LEU A 120 4.81 -17.34 9.99
C LEU A 120 4.20 -17.56 11.37
N SER A 121 4.61 -16.76 12.35
CA SER A 121 4.10 -16.83 13.73
C SER A 121 2.61 -16.49 13.79
N ASP A 122 1.90 -16.91 14.84
CA ASP A 122 0.49 -16.55 15.04
C ASP A 122 0.32 -15.05 15.25
N GLN A 123 1.24 -14.40 15.94
CA GLN A 123 1.25 -12.95 16.10
C GLN A 123 1.36 -12.23 14.75
N ASP A 124 2.33 -12.60 13.90
CA ASP A 124 2.50 -11.97 12.58
C ASP A 124 1.29 -12.25 11.67
N TYR A 125 0.70 -13.44 11.78
CA TYR A 125 -0.51 -13.80 11.02
C TYR A 125 -1.70 -12.92 11.43
N ASP A 126 -1.97 -12.82 12.73
CA ASP A 126 -3.09 -12.04 13.26
C ASP A 126 -2.93 -10.56 12.96
N GLU A 127 -1.69 -10.06 13.04
CA GLU A 127 -1.35 -8.68 12.67
C GLU A 127 -1.61 -8.42 11.19
N LEU A 128 -1.16 -9.28 10.28
CA LEU A 128 -1.47 -9.13 8.85
C LEU A 128 -2.99 -9.14 8.57
N ILE A 129 -3.75 -9.97 9.29
CA ILE A 129 -5.21 -9.99 9.18
C ILE A 129 -5.83 -8.70 9.71
N SER A 130 -5.30 -8.13 10.80
CA SER A 130 -5.76 -6.85 11.36
C SER A 130 -5.58 -5.72 10.34
N TRP A 131 -4.40 -5.64 9.70
CA TRP A 131 -4.11 -4.70 8.62
C TRP A 131 -5.03 -4.89 7.41
N GLY A 132 -5.29 -6.14 7.01
CA GLY A 132 -6.25 -6.43 5.94
C GLY A 132 -7.68 -5.95 6.25
N LYS A 133 -8.11 -6.04 7.51
CA LYS A 133 -9.41 -5.50 7.96
C LYS A 133 -9.43 -3.98 7.94
N LEU A 134 -8.37 -3.34 8.46
CA LEU A 134 -8.23 -1.88 8.41
C LEU A 134 -8.29 -1.38 6.97
N ARG A 135 -7.52 -2.00 6.08
CA ARG A 135 -7.53 -1.69 4.65
C ARG A 135 -8.94 -1.76 4.07
N ASN A 136 -9.66 -2.85 4.34
CA ASN A 136 -11.02 -3.03 3.84
C ASN A 136 -11.98 -1.98 4.41
N ALA A 137 -11.86 -1.65 5.69
CA ALA A 137 -12.65 -0.58 6.30
C ALA A 137 -12.42 0.75 5.56
N LEU A 138 -11.16 1.12 5.33
CA LEU A 138 -10.81 2.34 4.58
C LEU A 138 -11.31 2.33 3.13
N SER A 139 -11.41 1.15 2.48
CA SER A 139 -11.98 1.02 1.13
C SER A 139 -13.50 1.13 1.07
N HIS A 140 -14.19 0.73 2.13
CA HIS A 140 -15.66 0.70 2.15
C HIS A 140 -16.28 1.89 2.89
N ALA A 141 -15.49 2.63 3.66
CA ALA A 141 -15.91 3.75 4.48
C ALA A 141 -15.17 5.03 4.03
N PRO A 142 -15.67 5.77 3.03
CA PRO A 142 -15.08 7.05 2.62
C PRO A 142 -14.97 8.02 3.80
N GLN A 143 -13.84 8.75 3.88
CA GLN A 143 -13.51 9.63 5.01
C GLN A 143 -14.55 10.75 5.20
N GLU A 144 -15.10 11.25 4.10
CA GLU A 144 -16.09 12.32 4.09
C GLU A 144 -17.41 11.91 4.77
N GLN A 145 -17.74 10.61 4.74
CA GLN A 145 -19.03 10.11 5.25
C GLN A 145 -18.91 9.36 6.57
N TYR A 146 -17.87 8.53 6.73
CA TYR A 146 -17.83 7.55 7.83
C TYR A 146 -16.66 7.76 8.80
N ARG A 147 -15.65 8.56 8.43
CA ARG A 147 -14.45 8.83 9.23
C ARG A 147 -13.92 7.58 9.96
N PRO A 148 -13.53 6.51 9.23
CA PRO A 148 -13.09 5.24 9.82
C PRO A 148 -11.89 5.33 10.78
N GLY A 149 -11.29 6.52 10.93
CA GLY A 149 -10.19 6.83 11.83
C GLY A 149 -9.03 7.42 11.04
N PRO A 150 -8.18 8.26 11.68
CA PRO A 150 -7.03 8.83 10.99
C PRO A 150 -5.97 7.74 10.79
N LEU A 151 -5.61 7.47 9.52
CA LEU A 151 -4.42 6.69 9.18
C LEU A 151 -3.24 7.65 9.02
N ARG A 152 -2.19 7.46 9.80
CA ARG A 152 -0.97 8.28 9.74
C ARG A 152 0.13 7.56 8.98
N ASP A 153 1.13 8.34 8.59
CA ASP A 153 2.34 7.84 7.97
C ASP A 153 3.05 6.79 8.84
N THR A 154 3.11 7.01 10.15
CA THR A 154 3.68 6.06 11.12
C THR A 154 3.02 4.69 11.07
N ASP A 155 1.69 4.66 10.94
CA ASP A 155 0.92 3.42 10.88
C ASP A 155 1.27 2.66 9.59
N VAL A 156 1.35 3.38 8.46
CA VAL A 156 1.75 2.80 7.17
C VAL A 156 3.19 2.30 7.20
N PHE A 157 4.09 2.96 7.94
CA PHE A 157 5.48 2.51 8.09
C PHE A 157 5.59 1.22 8.89
N GLU A 158 4.80 1.08 9.94
CA GLU A 158 4.70 -0.16 10.71
C GLU A 158 4.26 -1.33 9.81
N TYR A 159 3.21 -1.13 9.01
CA TYR A 159 2.77 -2.15 8.06
C TYR A 159 3.85 -2.48 7.03
N LYS A 160 4.49 -1.46 6.44
CA LYS A 160 5.60 -1.62 5.49
C LYS A 160 6.71 -2.47 6.08
N ASP A 161 7.15 -2.17 7.30
CA ASP A 161 8.25 -2.90 7.96
C ASP A 161 7.86 -4.36 8.24
N LEU A 162 6.63 -4.61 8.66
CA LEU A 162 6.09 -5.97 8.82
C LEU A 162 6.12 -6.76 7.51
N VAL A 163 5.50 -6.25 6.45
CA VAL A 163 5.42 -7.01 5.18
C VAL A 163 6.79 -7.16 4.52
N LYS A 164 7.66 -6.15 4.64
CA LYS A 164 9.03 -6.20 4.11
C LYS A 164 9.87 -7.24 4.83
N ARG A 165 9.81 -7.29 6.17
CA ARG A 165 10.51 -8.29 6.99
C ARG A 165 10.10 -9.70 6.59
N LEU A 166 8.81 -9.98 6.54
CA LEU A 166 8.27 -11.30 6.18
C LEU A 166 8.65 -11.70 4.76
N THR A 167 8.42 -10.78 3.80
CA THR A 167 8.75 -11.01 2.39
C THR A 167 10.22 -11.35 2.20
N ARG A 168 11.11 -10.61 2.85
CA ARG A 168 12.55 -10.84 2.77
C ARG A 168 12.92 -12.23 3.29
N ALA A 169 12.45 -12.57 4.49
CA ALA A 169 12.75 -13.86 5.12
C ALA A 169 12.28 -15.05 4.26
N TRP A 170 11.10 -14.94 3.63
CA TRP A 170 10.57 -16.00 2.79
C TRP A 170 11.30 -16.13 1.46
N LEU A 171 11.63 -15.02 0.80
CA LEU A 171 12.42 -15.05 -0.43
C LEU A 171 13.83 -15.61 -0.20
N GLU A 172 14.47 -15.27 0.91
CA GLU A 172 15.77 -15.84 1.30
C GLU A 172 15.67 -17.36 1.54
N SER A 173 14.57 -17.82 2.16
CA SER A 173 14.29 -19.25 2.37
C SER A 173 14.09 -20.01 1.05
N CYS A 174 13.39 -19.43 0.07
CA CYS A 174 13.25 -20.03 -1.27
C CYS A 174 14.59 -20.20 -1.96
N LEU A 175 15.43 -19.15 -1.95
CA LEU A 175 16.74 -19.20 -2.59
C LEU A 175 17.61 -20.28 -1.95
N ALA A 176 17.64 -20.37 -0.62
CA ALA A 176 18.39 -21.42 0.07
C ALA A 176 17.95 -22.84 -0.34
N ALA A 177 16.64 -23.07 -0.49
CA ALA A 177 16.11 -24.36 -0.94
C ALA A 177 16.51 -24.70 -2.39
N GLU A 178 16.53 -23.73 -3.30
CA GLU A 178 16.94 -23.93 -4.70
C GLU A 178 18.44 -24.29 -4.84
N PHE A 179 19.30 -23.78 -3.95
CA PHE A 179 20.74 -24.09 -3.97
C PHE A 179 21.11 -25.37 -3.22
N SER A 180 20.27 -25.87 -2.31
CA SER A 180 20.52 -27.13 -1.60
C SER A 180 20.19 -28.40 -2.42
N HIS A 181 19.49 -28.25 -3.54
CA HIS A 181 19.09 -29.35 -4.43
C HIS A 181 19.93 -29.43 -5.74
N LYS A 182 21.05 -28.70 -5.82
CA LYS A 182 22.06 -28.81 -6.89
C LYS A 182 23.35 -29.37 -6.33
#